data_AF-A0A1H1KY48-F1
#
_entry.id   AF-A0A1H1KY48-F1
#
_cell.length_a   1.000
_cell.length_b   1.000
_cell.length_c   1.000
_cell.angle_alpha   90.00
_cell.angle_beta   90.00
_cell.angle_gamma   90.00
#
_symmetry.space_group_name_H-M   'P 1'
#
loop_
_entity.id
_entity.type
_entity.pdbx_description
1 polymer ?
#
loop_
_entity_poly.entity_id
_entity_poly.type
_entity_poly.pdbx_seq_one_letter_code
_entity_poly.pdbx_strand_id
1 'polypeptide(L)'
;MFGKKKQIPEIDAAQLALIKYAEKRIKQKKRVYLHFVVFLIGAVFLILANTVLGIGKDIKIAGLDWFVIAIVLWLFLFVYHFVRVFITHSFMGKDWEDQQREVLVAKQKERIEKLKLQYLKEETEIAKSEAYNQTLDKQIVTQKKKSELTIIVAAGENNAIGKDNDLIWHLSDDLKRFKSLTNGHHIIMGRKTFESFPKPLPNRTHIVITRQEDYKAPDGVIIVNNMGDALDAARLDQQPFIIGGGEIYKQAMPLADRLEITRVHHSFEDADTFFPVIDLSVWKETHSKFHEKDDNHEFSFTFSTYERNN
;
A
#
# COMPACT_ATOMS: atom_id res chain seq x y z
N MET A 1 -32.79 -20.93 -40.53
CA MET A 1 -33.07 -19.48 -40.52
C MET A 1 -33.19 -19.02 -39.08
N PHE A 2 -32.16 -18.41 -38.52
CA PHE A 2 -32.24 -17.81 -37.18
C PHE A 2 -32.49 -16.31 -37.35
N GLY A 3 -33.70 -15.86 -37.00
CA GLY A 3 -34.08 -14.45 -37.03
C GLY A 3 -33.22 -13.66 -36.05
N LYS A 4 -32.50 -12.66 -36.55
CA LYS A 4 -31.80 -11.68 -35.72
C LYS A 4 -32.86 -10.91 -34.92
N LYS A 5 -32.98 -11.18 -33.62
CA LYS A 5 -33.68 -10.26 -32.70
C LYS A 5 -32.94 -8.93 -32.76
N LYS A 6 -33.64 -7.87 -33.19
CA LYS A 6 -33.16 -6.49 -33.20
C LYS A 6 -32.82 -6.14 -31.75
N GLN A 7 -31.52 -6.07 -31.42
CA GLN A 7 -31.10 -5.51 -30.12
C GLN A 7 -31.58 -4.06 -30.09
N ILE A 8 -32.52 -3.77 -29.21
CA ILE A 8 -32.93 -2.39 -28.96
C ILE A 8 -31.76 -1.77 -28.18
N PRO A 9 -31.06 -0.77 -28.72
CA PRO A 9 -29.91 -0.21 -28.06
C PRO A 9 -30.35 0.40 -26.73
N GLU A 10 -29.70 0.01 -25.64
CA GLU A 10 -29.94 0.48 -24.27
C GLU A 10 -29.90 2.02 -24.16
N ILE A 11 -29.22 2.66 -25.12
CA ILE A 11 -29.14 4.11 -25.36
C ILE A 11 -30.53 4.76 -25.61
N ASP A 12 -31.46 4.05 -26.26
CA ASP A 12 -32.79 4.57 -26.62
C ASP A 12 -33.71 4.68 -25.39
N ALA A 13 -33.62 3.71 -24.47
CA ALA A 13 -34.37 3.75 -23.21
C ALA A 13 -33.92 4.89 -22.28
N ALA A 14 -32.60 5.16 -22.25
CA ALA A 14 -32.03 6.27 -21.49
C ALA A 14 -32.43 7.64 -22.09
N GLN A 15 -32.38 7.79 -23.42
CA GLN A 15 -32.84 9.01 -24.10
C GLN A 15 -34.33 9.29 -23.83
N LEU A 16 -35.17 8.25 -23.87
CA LEU A 16 -36.60 8.39 -23.61
C LEU A 16 -36.89 8.79 -22.14
N ALA A 17 -36.09 8.30 -21.19
CA ALA A 17 -36.18 8.72 -19.79
C ALA A 17 -35.81 10.21 -19.60
N LEU A 18 -34.75 10.67 -20.26
CA LEU A 18 -34.33 12.08 -20.24
C LEU A 18 -35.39 13.02 -20.81
N ILE A 19 -36.03 12.64 -21.92
CA ILE A 19 -37.10 13.44 -22.54
C ILE A 19 -38.32 13.54 -21.60
N LYS A 20 -38.82 12.41 -21.09
CA LYS A 20 -39.96 12.41 -20.14
C LYS A 20 -39.68 13.22 -18.89
N TYR A 21 -38.44 13.19 -18.42
CA TYR A 21 -37.99 13.95 -17.28
C TYR A 21 -37.96 15.46 -17.57
N ALA A 22 -37.40 15.86 -18.71
CA ALA A 22 -37.37 17.26 -19.15
C ALA A 22 -38.79 17.84 -19.28
N GLU A 23 -39.73 17.10 -19.85
CA GLU A 23 -41.14 17.49 -19.94
C GLU A 23 -41.77 17.73 -18.56
N LYS A 24 -41.54 16.83 -17.60
CA LYS A 24 -42.03 16.96 -16.22
C LYS A 24 -41.48 18.22 -15.55
N ARG A 25 -40.21 18.56 -15.78
CA ARG A 25 -39.58 19.77 -15.23
C ARG A 25 -40.11 21.04 -15.86
N ILE A 26 -40.33 21.05 -17.17
CA ILE A 26 -40.99 22.18 -17.87
C ILE A 26 -42.39 22.41 -17.27
N LYS A 27 -43.16 21.35 -17.03
CA LYS A 27 -44.50 21.45 -16.42
C LYS A 27 -44.48 21.97 -14.98
N GLN A 28 -43.47 21.61 -14.18
CA GLN A 28 -43.30 22.14 -12.82
C GLN A 28 -42.95 23.64 -12.82
N LYS A 29 -41.99 24.06 -13.66
CA LYS A 29 -41.60 25.48 -13.77
C LYS A 29 -42.75 26.35 -14.27
N LYS A 30 -43.51 25.87 -15.27
CA LYS A 30 -44.73 26.56 -15.76
C LYS A 30 -45.78 26.77 -14.66
N ARG A 31 -45.96 25.80 -13.74
CA ARG A 31 -46.89 25.94 -12.60
C ARG A 31 -46.45 27.00 -11.59
N VAL A 32 -45.15 27.12 -11.32
CA VAL A 32 -44.62 28.19 -10.45
C VAL A 32 -44.85 29.56 -11.09
N TYR A 33 -44.57 29.69 -12.40
CA TYR A 33 -44.84 30.93 -13.13
C TYR A 33 -46.33 31.31 -13.10
N LEU A 34 -47.22 30.34 -13.33
CA LEU A 34 -48.66 30.58 -13.23
C LEU A 34 -49.06 31.05 -11.82
N HIS A 35 -48.55 30.40 -10.77
CA HIS A 35 -48.81 30.80 -9.38
C HIS A 35 -48.29 32.21 -9.08
N PHE A 36 -47.12 32.58 -9.63
CA PHE A 36 -46.59 33.94 -9.53
C PHE A 36 -47.52 34.98 -10.19
N VAL A 37 -47.98 34.72 -11.41
CA VAL A 37 -48.89 35.62 -12.13
C VAL A 37 -50.21 35.78 -11.39
N VAL A 38 -50.80 34.67 -10.90
CA VAL A 38 -52.04 34.70 -10.11
C VAL A 38 -51.84 35.45 -8.79
N PHE A 39 -50.69 35.27 -8.14
CA PHE A 39 -50.34 36.01 -6.93
C PHE A 39 -50.27 37.52 -7.19
N LEU A 40 -49.61 37.97 -8.26
CA LEU A 40 -49.53 39.40 -8.60
C LEU A 40 -50.91 40.00 -8.88
N ILE A 41 -51.70 39.34 -9.73
CA ILE A 41 -53.05 39.81 -10.07
C ILE A 41 -53.93 39.84 -8.82
N GLY A 42 -53.87 38.80 -8.00
CA GLY A 42 -54.65 38.70 -6.77
C GLY A 42 -54.22 39.70 -5.69
N ALA A 43 -52.92 40.00 -5.55
CA ALA A 43 -52.43 41.02 -4.63
C ALA A 43 -52.93 42.42 -5.03
N VAL A 44 -52.85 42.77 -6.32
CA VAL A 44 -53.42 44.03 -6.84
C VAL A 44 -54.92 44.10 -6.60
N PHE A 45 -55.64 42.99 -6.86
CA PHE A 45 -57.07 42.91 -6.61
C PHE A 45 -57.44 43.13 -5.12
N LEU A 46 -56.71 42.49 -4.19
CA LEU A 46 -56.94 42.65 -2.75
C LEU A 46 -56.70 44.10 -2.28
N ILE A 47 -55.68 44.76 -2.83
CA ILE A 47 -55.41 46.18 -2.55
C ILE A 47 -56.57 47.05 -3.06
N LEU A 48 -57.05 46.82 -4.28
CA LEU A 48 -58.17 47.58 -4.86
C LEU A 48 -59.49 47.31 -4.12
N ALA A 49 -59.74 46.07 -3.71
CA ALA A 49 -60.94 45.70 -2.95
C ALA A 49 -61.01 46.44 -1.61
N ASN A 50 -59.88 46.58 -0.92
CA ASN A 50 -59.84 47.36 0.31
C ASN A 50 -59.91 48.87 0.05
N THR A 51 -59.08 49.39 -0.86
CA THR A 51 -58.94 50.86 -1.07
C THR A 51 -60.15 51.50 -1.75
N VAL A 52 -60.61 50.90 -2.87
CA VAL A 52 -61.67 51.45 -3.73
C VAL A 52 -63.06 51.01 -3.26
N LEU A 53 -63.24 49.71 -3.02
CA LEU A 53 -64.56 49.14 -2.67
C LEU A 53 -64.88 49.19 -1.16
N GLY A 54 -63.88 49.50 -0.32
CA GLY A 54 -64.07 49.62 1.12
C GLY A 54 -64.27 48.29 1.85
N ILE A 55 -64.00 47.17 1.20
CA ILE A 55 -64.20 45.84 1.77
C ILE A 55 -63.21 45.63 2.92
N GLY A 56 -63.74 45.49 4.15
CA GLY A 56 -62.94 45.19 5.34
C GLY A 56 -62.06 46.34 5.85
N LYS A 57 -62.34 47.60 5.47
CA LYS A 57 -61.53 48.78 5.87
C LYS A 57 -61.29 48.91 7.39
N ASP A 58 -62.23 48.46 8.21
CA ASP A 58 -62.13 48.52 9.68
C ASP A 58 -61.53 47.25 10.30
N ILE A 59 -61.26 46.23 9.50
CA ILE A 59 -60.71 44.95 9.95
C ILE A 59 -59.19 45.05 9.98
N LYS A 60 -58.65 45.24 11.18
CA LYS A 60 -57.22 45.17 11.46
C LYS A 60 -56.90 43.92 12.24
N ILE A 61 -55.96 43.13 11.73
CA ILE A 61 -55.44 41.95 12.41
C ILE A 61 -54.00 42.27 12.79
N ALA A 62 -53.65 42.15 14.07
CA ALA A 62 -52.32 42.49 14.58
C ALA A 62 -51.81 43.91 14.21
N GLY A 63 -52.72 44.89 14.11
CA GLY A 63 -52.40 46.28 13.76
C GLY A 63 -52.19 46.55 12.26
N LEU A 64 -52.28 45.52 11.41
CA LEU A 64 -52.19 45.62 9.95
C LEU A 64 -53.57 45.43 9.31
N ASP A 65 -53.78 46.05 8.16
CA ASP A 65 -55.02 45.86 7.40
C ASP A 65 -55.12 44.39 6.93
N TRP A 66 -56.33 43.84 6.95
CA TRP A 66 -56.58 42.42 6.63
C TRP A 66 -55.97 41.96 5.29
N PHE A 67 -55.97 42.83 4.27
CA PHE A 67 -55.44 42.50 2.94
C PHE A 67 -53.91 42.35 2.95
N VAL A 68 -53.20 43.07 3.82
CA VAL A 68 -51.73 42.96 3.98
C VAL A 68 -51.39 41.57 4.50
N ILE A 69 -52.12 41.08 5.51
CA ILE A 69 -51.92 39.75 6.06
C ILE A 69 -52.27 38.66 5.05
N ALA A 70 -53.35 38.85 4.28
CA ALA A 70 -53.71 37.93 3.20
C ALA A 70 -52.60 37.84 2.13
N ILE A 71 -52.01 38.97 1.74
CA ILE A 71 -50.88 39.00 0.79
C ILE A 71 -49.64 38.33 1.38
N VAL A 72 -49.32 38.58 2.65
CA VAL A 72 -48.15 37.97 3.33
C VAL A 72 -48.30 36.45 3.43
N LEU A 73 -49.48 35.95 3.83
CA LEU A 73 -49.75 34.50 3.88
C LEU A 73 -49.66 33.86 2.50
N TRP A 74 -50.18 34.55 1.47
CA TRP A 74 -50.12 34.03 0.11
C TRP A 74 -48.69 34.08 -0.47
N LEU A 75 -47.92 35.11 -0.15
CA LEU A 75 -46.50 35.23 -0.48
C LEU A 75 -45.72 34.09 0.16
N PHE A 76 -45.99 33.74 1.41
CA PHE A 76 -45.35 32.60 2.07
C PHE A 76 -45.60 31.28 1.33
N LEU A 77 -46.84 31.02 0.91
CA LEU A 77 -47.17 29.83 0.10
C LEU A 77 -46.46 29.84 -1.26
N PHE A 78 -46.34 31.01 -1.89
CA PHE A 78 -45.59 31.17 -3.14
C PHE A 78 -44.10 30.90 -2.94
N VAL A 79 -43.48 31.49 -1.92
CA VAL A 79 -42.06 31.29 -1.58
C VAL A 79 -41.79 29.82 -1.28
N TYR A 80 -42.64 29.15 -0.52
CA TYR A 80 -42.53 27.71 -0.27
C TYR A 80 -42.56 26.90 -1.59
N HIS A 81 -43.51 27.18 -2.47
CA HIS A 81 -43.61 26.49 -3.77
C HIS A 81 -42.41 26.80 -4.68
N PHE A 82 -41.90 28.02 -4.67
CA PHE A 82 -40.72 28.45 -5.41
C PHE A 82 -39.46 27.70 -4.93
N VAL A 83 -39.19 27.73 -3.62
CA VAL A 83 -38.05 27.04 -3.00
C VAL A 83 -38.10 25.54 -3.30
N ARG A 84 -39.29 24.92 -3.21
CA ARG A 84 -39.50 23.50 -3.50
C ARG A 84 -39.15 23.10 -4.94
N VAL A 85 -39.47 23.94 -5.92
CA VAL A 85 -39.30 23.61 -7.34
C VAL A 85 -37.92 23.99 -7.87
N PHE A 86 -37.37 25.12 -7.40
CA PHE A 86 -36.12 25.69 -7.89
C PHE A 86 -34.91 25.39 -7.01
N ILE A 87 -35.02 25.43 -5.68
CA ILE A 87 -33.85 25.25 -4.79
C ILE A 87 -33.63 23.77 -4.48
N THR A 88 -34.64 23.07 -3.96
CA THR A 88 -34.47 21.68 -3.47
C THR A 88 -34.10 20.71 -4.60
N HIS A 89 -34.65 20.92 -5.81
CA HIS A 89 -34.36 20.04 -6.94
C HIS A 89 -33.08 20.41 -7.71
N SER A 90 -32.56 21.64 -7.56
CA SER A 90 -31.31 22.05 -8.21
C SER A 90 -30.06 21.61 -7.45
N PHE A 91 -30.18 21.33 -6.14
CA PHE A 91 -29.04 21.00 -5.29
C PHE A 91 -29.06 19.56 -4.76
N MET A 92 -30.22 18.90 -4.69
CA MET A 92 -30.39 17.53 -4.18
C MET A 92 -31.48 16.75 -4.95
N GLY A 93 -31.61 17.00 -6.25
CA GLY A 93 -32.50 16.24 -7.12
C GLY A 93 -31.86 14.93 -7.58
N LYS A 94 -32.69 13.94 -7.93
CA LYS A 94 -32.23 12.64 -8.45
C LYS A 94 -31.30 12.76 -9.66
N ASP A 95 -31.50 13.76 -10.54
CA ASP A 95 -30.59 13.96 -11.68
C ASP A 95 -29.23 14.52 -11.28
N TRP A 96 -29.16 15.31 -10.21
CA TRP A 96 -27.87 15.75 -9.69
C TRP A 96 -27.10 14.55 -9.15
N GLU A 97 -27.78 13.65 -8.42
CA GLU A 97 -27.19 12.38 -7.97
C GLU A 97 -26.77 11.48 -9.15
N ASP A 98 -27.59 11.37 -10.19
CA ASP A 98 -27.31 10.56 -11.36
C ASP A 98 -26.13 11.15 -12.18
N GLN A 99 -26.08 12.47 -12.36
CA GLN A 99 -24.95 13.16 -13.00
C GLN A 99 -23.64 12.97 -12.22
N GLN A 100 -23.68 13.09 -10.89
CA GLN A 100 -22.50 12.82 -10.06
C GLN A 100 -22.09 11.35 -10.15
N ARG A 101 -23.04 10.41 -10.18
CA ARG A 101 -22.78 8.97 -10.36
C ARG A 101 -22.13 8.69 -11.71
N GLU A 102 -22.59 9.29 -12.81
CA GLU A 102 -21.99 9.14 -14.14
C GLU A 102 -20.55 9.66 -14.18
N VAL A 103 -20.29 10.82 -13.56
CA VAL A 103 -18.93 11.37 -13.42
C VAL A 103 -18.02 10.42 -12.62
N LEU A 104 -18.53 9.83 -11.54
CA LEU A 104 -17.78 8.85 -10.74
C LEU A 104 -17.50 7.56 -11.51
N VAL A 105 -18.48 7.03 -12.25
CA VAL A 105 -18.31 5.84 -13.09
C VAL A 105 -17.31 6.11 -14.22
N ALA A 106 -17.34 7.29 -14.84
CA ALA A 106 -16.37 7.68 -15.87
C ALA A 106 -14.94 7.72 -15.28
N LYS A 107 -14.76 8.34 -14.10
CA LYS A 107 -13.47 8.36 -13.39
C LYS A 107 -13.00 6.95 -13.01
N GLN A 108 -13.91 6.06 -12.60
CA GLN A 108 -13.58 4.67 -12.31
C GLN A 108 -13.15 3.91 -13.57
N LYS A 109 -13.84 4.10 -14.70
CA LYS A 109 -13.46 3.50 -15.99
C LYS A 109 -12.07 3.97 -16.43
N GLU A 110 -11.79 5.27 -16.34
CA GLU A 110 -10.46 5.82 -16.67
C GLU A 110 -9.37 5.23 -15.75
N ARG A 111 -9.66 5.07 -14.45
CA ARG A 111 -8.72 4.44 -13.51
C ARG A 111 -8.49 2.97 -13.85
N ILE A 112 -9.54 2.22 -14.21
CA ILE A 112 -9.44 0.81 -14.63
C ILE A 112 -8.62 0.70 -15.91
N GLU A 113 -8.81 1.57 -16.90
CA GLU A 113 -7.99 1.56 -18.12
C GLU A 113 -6.53 1.89 -17.86
N LYS A 114 -6.24 2.88 -16.99
CA LYS A 114 -4.87 3.17 -16.55
C LYS A 114 -4.23 1.98 -15.84
N LEU A 115 -4.97 1.31 -14.96
CA LEU A 115 -4.49 0.11 -14.27
C LEU A 115 -4.26 -1.05 -15.25
N LYS A 116 -5.13 -1.24 -16.26
CA LYS A 116 -4.93 -2.24 -17.31
C LYS A 116 -3.70 -1.93 -18.18
N LEU A 117 -3.49 -0.67 -18.56
CA LEU A 117 -2.30 -0.25 -19.30
C LEU A 117 -1.02 -0.42 -18.47
N GLN A 118 -1.08 -0.10 -17.18
CA GLN A 118 0.02 -0.31 -16.25
C GLN A 118 0.31 -1.80 -16.10
N TYR A 119 -0.72 -2.63 -15.92
CA TYR A 119 -0.59 -4.08 -15.84
C TYR A 119 -0.02 -4.66 -17.12
N LEU A 120 -0.51 -4.26 -18.30
CA LEU A 120 0.03 -4.71 -19.58
C LEU A 120 1.50 -4.29 -19.76
N LYS A 121 1.88 -3.09 -19.31
CA LYS A 121 3.26 -2.62 -19.31
C LYS A 121 4.12 -3.44 -18.34
N GLU A 122 3.64 -3.69 -17.13
CA GLU A 122 4.29 -4.55 -16.14
C GLU A 122 4.44 -5.99 -16.66
N GLU A 123 3.41 -6.59 -17.23
CA GLU A 123 3.45 -7.90 -17.89
C GLU A 123 4.43 -7.91 -19.06
N THR A 124 4.49 -6.85 -19.86
CA THR A 124 5.44 -6.74 -20.98
C THR A 124 6.87 -6.61 -20.47
N GLU A 125 7.11 -5.84 -19.42
CA GLU A 125 8.42 -5.72 -18.79
C GLU A 125 8.83 -7.01 -18.06
N ILE A 126 7.87 -7.72 -17.44
CA ILE A 126 8.07 -9.05 -16.86
C ILE A 126 8.41 -10.05 -17.97
N ALA A 127 7.64 -10.12 -19.05
CA ALA A 127 7.90 -11.02 -20.19
C ALA A 127 9.23 -10.70 -20.90
N LYS A 128 9.60 -9.41 -21.00
CA LYS A 128 10.94 -9.02 -21.48
C LYS A 128 12.04 -9.40 -20.49
N SER A 129 11.81 -9.27 -19.18
CA SER A 129 12.76 -9.69 -18.15
C SER A 129 12.89 -11.20 -18.11
N GLU A 130 11.82 -11.95 -18.32
CA GLU A 130 11.79 -13.41 -18.40
C GLU A 130 12.46 -13.88 -19.68
N ALA A 131 12.20 -13.23 -20.83
CA ALA A 131 12.91 -13.53 -22.08
C ALA A 131 14.40 -13.16 -21.99
N TYR A 132 14.74 -12.02 -21.38
CA TYR A 132 16.12 -11.60 -21.12
C TYR A 132 16.81 -12.59 -20.16
N ASN A 133 16.16 -12.97 -19.07
CA ASN A 133 16.64 -13.97 -18.12
C ASN A 133 16.73 -15.34 -18.77
N GLN A 134 15.85 -15.71 -19.70
CA GLN A 134 15.92 -16.99 -20.42
C GLN A 134 17.05 -17.00 -21.47
N THR A 135 17.35 -15.84 -22.08
CA THR A 135 18.56 -15.66 -22.91
C THR A 135 19.83 -15.62 -22.07
N LEU A 136 19.76 -15.00 -20.88
CA LEU A 136 20.82 -14.95 -19.90
C LEU A 136 21.06 -16.34 -19.32
N ASP A 137 20.03 -17.13 -19.05
CA ASP A 137 20.08 -18.51 -18.57
C ASP A 137 20.68 -19.41 -19.65
N LYS A 138 20.36 -19.23 -20.93
CA LYS A 138 21.07 -19.92 -22.03
C LYS A 138 22.54 -19.51 -22.13
N GLN A 139 22.89 -18.25 -21.85
CA GLN A 139 24.29 -17.80 -21.81
C GLN A 139 25.02 -18.25 -20.52
N ILE A 140 24.35 -18.29 -19.37
CA ILE A 140 24.84 -18.69 -18.04
C ILE A 140 24.95 -20.21 -17.91
N VAL A 141 24.07 -20.99 -18.54
CA VAL A 141 24.26 -22.45 -18.67
C VAL A 141 25.57 -22.77 -19.41
N THR A 142 26.08 -21.83 -20.21
CA THR A 142 27.36 -21.96 -20.90
C THR A 142 28.56 -21.40 -20.09
N GLN A 143 28.31 -20.65 -19.02
CA GLN A 143 29.34 -20.15 -18.08
C GLN A 143 28.82 -20.22 -16.63
N LYS A 144 29.09 -21.34 -15.96
CA LYS A 144 28.80 -21.57 -14.55
C LYS A 144 29.50 -20.50 -13.69
N LYS A 145 28.80 -19.41 -13.34
CA LYS A 145 29.24 -18.47 -12.30
C LYS A 145 29.13 -19.18 -10.95
N LYS A 146 30.24 -19.22 -10.20
CA LYS A 146 30.30 -19.80 -8.86
C LYS A 146 29.40 -18.97 -7.93
N SER A 147 28.53 -19.63 -7.16
CA SER A 147 27.79 -19.01 -6.04
C SER A 147 28.80 -18.41 -5.04
N GLU A 148 28.60 -17.16 -4.62
CA GLU A 148 29.45 -16.48 -3.63
C GLU A 148 28.86 -16.65 -2.22
N LEU A 149 29.39 -17.59 -1.44
CA LEU A 149 28.90 -17.84 -0.08
C LEU A 149 29.39 -16.73 0.86
N THR A 150 28.46 -15.98 1.43
CA THR A 150 28.76 -14.82 2.29
C THR A 150 28.42 -15.10 3.74
N ILE A 151 29.33 -14.87 4.68
CA ILE A 151 29.02 -14.83 6.11
C ILE A 151 28.67 -13.39 6.48
N ILE A 152 27.54 -13.16 7.15
CA ILE A 152 27.17 -11.85 7.68
C ILE A 152 26.98 -11.92 9.19
N VAL A 153 27.65 -11.04 9.93
CA VAL A 153 27.67 -11.08 11.40
C VAL A 153 27.93 -9.70 12.00
N ALA A 154 27.30 -9.40 13.14
CA ALA A 154 27.75 -8.34 14.03
C ALA A 154 28.53 -8.96 15.20
N ALA A 155 29.70 -8.42 15.52
CA ALA A 155 30.56 -8.94 16.57
C ALA A 155 31.23 -7.81 17.36
N GLY A 156 31.32 -7.95 18.68
CA GLY A 156 32.09 -7.05 19.56
C GLY A 156 33.59 -7.16 19.34
N GLU A 157 34.39 -6.31 19.98
CA GLU A 157 35.85 -6.26 19.82
C GLU A 157 36.51 -7.59 20.18
N ASN A 158 35.97 -8.27 21.19
CA ASN A 158 36.39 -9.61 21.64
C ASN A 158 35.74 -10.77 20.84
N ASN A 159 35.18 -10.49 19.66
CA ASN A 159 34.39 -11.43 18.83
C ASN A 159 33.11 -11.96 19.49
N ALA A 160 32.64 -11.38 20.60
CA ALA A 160 31.33 -11.72 21.17
C ALA A 160 30.21 -11.47 20.16
N ILE A 161 29.21 -12.36 20.08
CA ILE A 161 28.06 -12.19 19.17
C ILE A 161 26.70 -12.35 19.86
N GLY A 162 26.66 -12.94 21.05
CA GLY A 162 25.40 -13.24 21.71
C GLY A 162 25.59 -13.78 23.12
N LYS A 163 24.52 -13.71 23.89
CA LYS A 163 24.39 -14.25 25.24
C LYS A 163 22.99 -14.80 25.42
N ASP A 164 22.84 -15.98 26.02
CA ASP A 164 21.54 -16.59 26.31
C ASP A 164 20.62 -16.76 25.07
N ASN A 165 21.23 -16.86 23.87
CA ASN A 165 20.60 -16.87 22.53
C ASN A 165 20.03 -15.54 22.03
N ASP A 166 20.29 -14.44 22.73
CA ASP A 166 19.92 -13.09 22.31
C ASP A 166 21.15 -12.26 21.89
N LEU A 167 20.87 -11.22 21.10
CA LEU A 167 21.87 -10.20 20.75
C LEU A 167 22.12 -9.29 21.96
N ILE A 168 23.38 -9.01 22.27
CA ILE A 168 23.80 -8.22 23.43
C ILE A 168 23.60 -6.71 23.20
N TRP A 169 23.28 -6.29 21.98
CA TRP A 169 23.11 -4.90 21.59
C TRP A 169 21.92 -4.70 20.65
N HIS A 170 21.49 -3.44 20.54
CA HIS A 170 20.52 -3.01 19.55
C HIS A 170 21.17 -1.99 18.60
N LEU A 171 21.50 -2.42 17.38
CA LEU A 171 22.11 -1.58 16.35
C LEU A 171 21.16 -1.44 15.15
N SER A 172 20.37 -0.35 15.14
CA SER A 172 19.31 -0.18 14.16
C SER A 172 19.82 -0.13 12.71
N ASP A 173 20.98 0.49 12.48
CA ASP A 173 21.59 0.56 11.15
C ASP A 173 22.20 -0.76 10.70
N ASP A 174 22.72 -1.58 11.61
CA ASP A 174 23.15 -2.95 11.31
C ASP A 174 21.96 -3.81 10.87
N LEU A 175 20.82 -3.71 11.57
CA LEU A 175 19.60 -4.42 11.18
C LEU A 175 19.09 -3.99 9.80
N LYS A 176 19.19 -2.69 9.46
CA LYS A 176 18.86 -2.18 8.12
C LYS A 176 19.81 -2.74 7.06
N ARG A 177 21.11 -2.78 7.37
CA ARG A 177 22.15 -3.33 6.50
C ARG A 177 21.93 -4.83 6.26
N PHE A 178 21.73 -5.61 7.33
CA PHE A 178 21.40 -7.03 7.27
C PHE A 178 20.17 -7.28 6.40
N LYS A 179 19.09 -6.52 6.62
CA LYS A 179 17.88 -6.60 5.79
C LYS A 179 18.17 -6.28 4.33
N SER A 180 18.96 -5.24 4.05
CA SER A 180 19.27 -4.84 2.67
C SER A 180 20.09 -5.88 1.93
N LEU A 181 21.10 -6.47 2.59
CA LEU A 181 22.01 -7.42 1.97
C LEU A 181 21.36 -8.80 1.76
N THR A 182 20.52 -9.24 2.70
CA THR A 182 19.94 -10.60 2.67
C THR A 182 18.60 -10.68 1.93
N ASN A 183 18.01 -9.57 1.51
CA ASN A 183 16.69 -9.56 0.86
C ASN A 183 16.71 -10.28 -0.49
N GLY A 184 15.79 -11.21 -0.70
CA GLY A 184 15.71 -12.03 -1.92
C GLY A 184 16.65 -13.24 -1.91
N HIS A 185 17.47 -13.41 -0.86
CA HIS A 185 18.46 -14.47 -0.75
C HIS A 185 18.08 -15.53 0.29
N HIS A 186 18.81 -16.65 0.23
CA HIS A 186 18.75 -17.75 1.17
C HIS A 186 19.61 -17.40 2.37
N ILE A 187 19.04 -17.54 3.57
CA ILE A 187 19.73 -17.34 4.83
C ILE A 187 19.84 -18.68 5.57
N ILE A 188 21.08 -19.07 5.83
CA ILE A 188 21.45 -20.34 6.45
C ILE A 188 21.80 -20.06 7.91
N MET A 189 21.17 -20.80 8.81
CA MET A 189 21.36 -20.61 10.24
C MET A 189 21.21 -21.91 11.03
N GLY A 190 21.64 -21.88 12.28
CA GLY A 190 21.41 -22.96 13.24
C GLY A 190 20.04 -22.83 13.90
N ARG A 191 19.51 -23.96 14.40
CA ARG A 191 18.21 -24.02 15.09
C ARG A 191 18.02 -22.94 16.16
N LYS A 192 18.98 -22.74 17.05
CA LYS A 192 18.89 -21.74 18.14
C LYS A 192 18.77 -20.30 17.63
N THR A 193 19.46 -19.97 16.55
CA THR A 193 19.37 -18.65 15.90
C THR A 193 18.02 -18.48 15.21
N PHE A 194 17.46 -19.55 14.65
CA PHE A 194 16.12 -19.49 14.09
C PHE A 194 15.04 -19.28 15.18
N GLU A 195 15.20 -19.94 16.32
CA GLU A 195 14.27 -19.86 17.47
C GLU A 195 14.24 -18.48 18.14
N SER A 196 15.27 -17.65 17.97
CA SER A 196 15.26 -16.27 18.50
C SER A 196 14.44 -15.30 17.63
N PHE A 197 14.10 -15.67 16.39
CA PHE A 197 13.21 -14.85 15.57
C PHE A 197 11.75 -15.02 16.01
N PRO A 198 11.00 -13.92 16.21
CA PRO A 198 9.58 -14.01 16.55
C PRO A 198 8.74 -14.59 15.39
N LYS A 199 9.24 -14.48 14.16
CA LYS A 199 8.66 -15.04 12.94
C LYS A 199 9.71 -15.09 11.82
N PRO A 200 9.55 -15.96 10.81
CA PRO A 200 10.38 -15.94 9.62
C PRO A 200 10.41 -14.56 8.97
N LEU A 201 11.60 -14.16 8.53
CA LEU A 201 11.83 -12.87 7.92
C LEU A 201 11.24 -12.83 6.48
N PRO A 202 10.48 -11.79 6.10
CA PRO A 202 9.85 -11.74 4.78
C PRO A 202 10.90 -11.66 3.67
N ASN A 203 10.55 -12.18 2.49
CA ASN A 203 11.35 -12.19 1.26
C ASN A 203 12.73 -12.86 1.39
N ARG A 204 12.85 -13.85 2.28
CA ARG A 204 14.06 -14.63 2.51
C ARG A 204 13.74 -16.10 2.68
N THR A 205 14.44 -16.96 1.96
CA THR A 205 14.34 -18.41 2.15
C THR A 205 15.16 -18.79 3.36
N HIS A 206 14.52 -19.37 4.38
CA HIS A 206 15.23 -19.79 5.60
C HIS A 206 15.69 -21.23 5.44
N ILE A 207 16.97 -21.47 5.71
CA ILE A 207 17.56 -22.81 5.77
C ILE A 207 18.09 -23.02 7.19
N VAL A 208 17.50 -23.97 7.92
CA VAL A 208 17.82 -24.21 9.32
C VAL A 208 18.52 -25.55 9.46
N ILE A 209 19.75 -25.50 9.97
CA ILE A 209 20.56 -26.67 10.27
C ILE A 209 20.24 -27.15 11.69
N THR A 210 19.81 -28.40 11.82
CA THR A 210 19.52 -29.05 13.11
C THR A 210 19.84 -30.53 13.10
N ARG A 211 20.31 -31.06 14.24
CA ARG A 211 20.50 -32.50 14.44
C ARG A 211 19.22 -33.22 14.90
N GLN A 212 18.17 -32.48 15.19
CA GLN A 212 16.89 -33.02 15.63
C GLN A 212 16.06 -33.40 14.39
N GLU A 213 15.87 -34.70 14.17
CA GLU A 213 15.15 -35.23 12.99
C GLU A 213 13.69 -34.78 12.95
N ASP A 214 13.01 -34.76 14.11
CA ASP A 214 11.60 -34.38 14.22
C ASP A 214 11.37 -32.88 14.46
N TYR A 215 12.32 -32.01 14.09
CA TYR A 215 12.17 -30.58 14.28
C TYR A 215 11.12 -30.01 13.31
N LYS A 216 10.10 -29.34 13.86
CA LYS A 216 9.04 -28.69 13.08
C LYS A 216 9.31 -27.20 12.99
N ALA A 217 9.28 -26.68 11.76
CA ALA A 217 9.33 -25.25 11.49
C ALA A 217 8.07 -24.80 10.73
N PRO A 218 7.77 -23.49 10.72
CA PRO A 218 6.70 -22.93 9.92
C PRO A 218 6.87 -23.22 8.42
N ASP A 219 5.77 -23.14 7.67
CA ASP A 219 5.78 -23.30 6.22
C ASP A 219 6.75 -22.32 5.54
N GLY A 220 7.49 -22.83 4.55
CA GLY A 220 8.49 -22.06 3.79
C GLY A 220 9.90 -22.04 4.40
N VAL A 221 10.11 -22.73 5.53
CA VAL A 221 11.44 -22.95 6.12
C VAL A 221 11.97 -24.32 5.70
N ILE A 222 13.19 -24.35 5.16
CA ILE A 222 13.89 -25.57 4.76
C ILE A 222 14.68 -26.10 5.96
N ILE A 223 14.43 -27.34 6.36
CA ILE A 223 15.16 -28.01 7.43
C ILE A 223 16.17 -28.97 6.82
N VAL A 224 17.42 -28.90 7.30
CA VAL A 224 18.53 -29.77 6.87
C VAL A 224 19.35 -30.20 8.08
N ASN A 225 20.18 -31.25 7.93
CA ASN A 225 20.89 -31.84 9.06
C ASN A 225 22.39 -31.49 9.12
N ASN A 226 22.96 -30.93 8.06
CA ASN A 226 24.37 -30.58 8.00
C ASN A 226 24.62 -29.40 7.03
N MET A 227 25.85 -28.88 7.04
CA MET A 227 26.27 -27.75 6.20
C MET A 227 26.22 -28.08 4.70
N GLY A 228 26.56 -29.31 4.30
CA GLY A 228 26.53 -29.71 2.89
C GLY A 228 25.12 -29.61 2.30
N ASP A 229 24.15 -30.21 2.99
CA ASP A 229 22.73 -30.14 2.61
C ASP A 229 22.21 -28.70 2.57
N ALA A 230 22.69 -27.84 3.49
CA ALA A 230 22.32 -26.42 3.51
C ALA A 230 22.80 -25.68 2.25
N LEU A 231 24.04 -25.95 1.84
CA LEU A 231 24.61 -25.38 0.62
C LEU A 231 23.93 -25.93 -0.63
N ASP A 232 23.59 -27.22 -0.65
CA ASP A 232 22.87 -27.84 -1.76
C ASP A 232 21.44 -27.32 -1.90
N ALA A 233 20.78 -27.01 -0.79
CA ALA A 233 19.48 -26.34 -0.77
C ALA A 233 19.57 -24.88 -1.27
N ALA A 234 20.70 -24.21 -1.02
CA ALA A 234 20.97 -22.84 -1.46
C ALA A 234 21.59 -22.74 -2.87
N ARG A 235 21.83 -23.86 -3.56
CA ARG A 235 22.65 -23.90 -4.80
C ARG A 235 22.17 -23.03 -5.96
N LEU A 236 20.89 -22.68 -5.98
CA LEU A 236 20.29 -21.84 -7.03
C LEU A 236 20.39 -20.34 -6.69
N ASP A 237 20.74 -20.00 -5.45
CA ASP A 237 21.08 -18.65 -5.06
C ASP A 237 22.50 -18.30 -5.52
N GLN A 238 22.67 -17.10 -6.05
CA GLN A 238 23.97 -16.59 -6.44
C GLN A 238 24.77 -16.07 -5.24
N GLN A 239 24.09 -15.70 -4.15
CA GLN A 239 24.70 -15.12 -2.96
C GLN A 239 23.96 -15.56 -1.67
N PRO A 240 24.09 -16.83 -1.27
CA PRO A 240 23.54 -17.29 -0.01
C PRO A 240 24.32 -16.72 1.18
N PHE A 241 23.60 -16.46 2.28
CA PHE A 241 24.15 -15.86 3.49
C PHE A 241 24.14 -16.83 4.67
N ILE A 242 25.29 -17.00 5.32
CA ILE A 242 25.39 -17.63 6.64
C ILE A 242 25.19 -16.56 7.71
N ILE A 243 24.19 -16.75 8.58
CA ILE A 243 23.81 -15.77 9.61
C ILE A 243 24.02 -16.29 11.04
N GLY A 244 24.73 -17.42 11.18
CA GLY A 244 25.15 -17.98 12.47
C GLY A 244 24.26 -19.11 13.00
N GLY A 245 24.31 -19.46 14.28
CA GLY A 245 25.17 -18.93 15.33
C GLY A 245 26.62 -19.45 15.30
N GLY A 246 27.32 -19.35 16.43
CA GLY A 246 28.76 -19.62 16.54
C GLY A 246 29.24 -20.94 15.91
N GLU A 247 28.51 -22.04 16.11
CA GLU A 247 28.85 -23.35 15.53
C GLU A 247 28.69 -23.38 14.00
N ILE A 248 27.66 -22.72 13.47
CA ILE A 248 27.43 -22.62 12.03
C ILE A 248 28.50 -21.74 11.39
N TYR A 249 28.89 -20.63 12.05
CA TYR A 249 30.00 -19.79 11.59
C TYR A 249 31.32 -20.58 11.51
N LYS A 250 31.63 -21.41 12.52
CA LYS A 250 32.83 -22.26 12.50
C LYS A 250 32.85 -23.21 11.31
N GLN A 251 31.73 -23.87 11.02
CA GLN A 251 31.60 -24.79 9.89
C GLN A 251 31.65 -24.07 8.54
N ALA A 252 31.13 -22.85 8.47
CA ALA A 252 31.07 -22.06 7.25
C ALA A 252 32.35 -21.30 6.90
N MET A 253 33.15 -20.87 7.90
CA MET A 253 34.38 -20.10 7.70
C MET A 253 35.34 -20.68 6.66
N PRO A 254 35.62 -22.00 6.60
CA PRO A 254 36.48 -22.58 5.56
C PRO A 254 35.84 -22.61 4.16
N LEU A 255 34.53 -22.46 4.05
CA LEU A 255 33.76 -22.57 2.80
C LEU A 255 33.36 -21.21 2.22
N ALA A 256 33.32 -20.17 3.05
CA ALA A 256 32.89 -18.84 2.65
C ALA A 256 33.89 -18.14 1.73
N ASP A 257 33.35 -17.38 0.78
CA ASP A 257 34.10 -16.55 -0.17
C ASP A 257 34.23 -15.10 0.34
N ARG A 258 33.25 -14.63 1.14
CA ARG A 258 33.13 -13.24 1.60
C ARG A 258 32.63 -13.14 3.04
N LEU A 259 33.11 -12.14 3.77
CA LEU A 259 32.58 -11.77 5.10
C LEU A 259 32.03 -10.34 5.06
N GLU A 260 30.82 -10.17 5.60
CA GLU A 260 30.19 -8.88 5.86
C GLU A 260 30.05 -8.70 7.37
N ILE A 261 30.99 -7.98 7.97
CA ILE A 261 31.12 -7.89 9.42
C ILE A 261 30.76 -6.49 9.89
N THR A 262 29.94 -6.42 10.93
CA THR A 262 29.75 -5.21 11.73
C THR A 262 30.58 -5.35 13.01
N ARG A 263 31.71 -4.66 13.10
CA ARG A 263 32.57 -4.64 14.30
C ARG A 263 32.04 -3.61 15.27
N VAL A 264 31.48 -4.04 16.39
CA VAL A 264 31.03 -3.15 17.48
C VAL A 264 32.22 -2.85 18.36
N HIS A 265 32.55 -1.56 18.55
CA HIS A 265 33.74 -1.12 19.29
C HIS A 265 33.53 -1.16 20.80
N HIS A 266 33.16 -2.36 21.29
CA HIS A 266 32.98 -2.67 22.71
C HIS A 266 33.25 -4.15 22.95
N SER A 267 33.78 -4.47 24.13
CA SER A 267 34.01 -5.85 24.58
C SER A 267 32.89 -6.27 25.52
N PHE A 268 32.25 -7.40 25.24
CA PHE A 268 31.15 -7.94 26.05
C PHE A 268 31.68 -9.18 26.80
N GLU A 269 32.08 -8.99 28.06
CA GLU A 269 32.74 -10.02 28.88
C GLU A 269 31.79 -11.15 29.32
N ASP A 270 30.49 -10.87 29.35
CA ASP A 270 29.44 -11.80 29.77
C ASP A 270 28.83 -12.60 28.61
N ALA A 271 29.39 -12.46 27.40
CA ALA A 271 28.98 -13.22 26.23
C ALA A 271 29.34 -14.71 26.34
N ASP A 272 28.47 -15.58 25.84
CA ASP A 272 28.68 -17.04 25.82
C ASP A 272 28.98 -17.58 24.41
N THR A 273 28.74 -16.77 23.39
CA THR A 273 28.86 -17.15 21.99
C THR A 273 29.75 -16.16 21.25
N PHE A 274 30.73 -16.71 20.53
CA PHE A 274 31.76 -15.93 19.85
C PHE A 274 31.85 -16.29 18.36
N PHE A 275 32.17 -15.29 17.55
CA PHE A 275 32.54 -15.47 16.14
C PHE A 275 33.96 -16.06 16.04
N PRO A 276 34.26 -16.91 15.04
CA PRO A 276 35.62 -17.41 14.83
C PRO A 276 36.61 -16.27 14.54
N VAL A 277 37.86 -16.45 14.94
CA VAL A 277 38.93 -15.48 14.66
C VAL A 277 39.12 -15.37 13.14
N ILE A 278 39.20 -14.14 12.65
CA ILE A 278 39.45 -13.84 11.24
C ILE A 278 40.96 -13.87 11.03
N ASP A 279 41.43 -14.87 10.30
CA ASP A 279 42.83 -14.96 9.90
C ASP A 279 43.10 -13.99 8.74
N LEU A 280 43.85 -12.92 9.02
CA LEU A 280 44.18 -11.88 8.03
C LEU A 280 45.16 -12.35 6.94
N SER A 281 45.77 -13.53 7.08
CA SER A 281 46.50 -14.15 5.97
C SER A 281 45.54 -14.71 4.90
N VAL A 282 44.36 -15.16 5.34
CA VAL A 282 43.31 -15.72 4.47
C VAL A 282 42.33 -14.64 4.03
N TRP A 283 42.06 -13.64 4.86
CA TRP A 283 41.02 -12.63 4.62
C TRP A 283 41.62 -11.25 4.47
N LYS A 284 41.23 -10.54 3.40
CA LYS A 284 41.64 -9.16 3.15
C LYS A 284 40.44 -8.23 3.23
N GLU A 285 40.55 -7.18 4.05
CA GLU A 285 39.55 -6.12 4.10
C GLU A 285 39.57 -5.32 2.78
N THR A 286 38.41 -5.23 2.13
CA THR A 286 38.24 -4.53 0.85
C THR A 286 37.39 -3.26 1.00
N HIS A 287 36.53 -3.22 2.02
CA HIS A 287 35.70 -2.06 2.33
C HIS A 287 35.59 -1.88 3.85
N SER A 288 35.55 -0.62 4.27
CA SER A 288 35.40 -0.25 5.68
C SER A 288 34.64 1.06 5.78
N LYS A 289 33.65 1.13 6.67
CA LYS A 289 32.87 2.34 6.95
C LYS A 289 32.60 2.45 8.44
N PHE A 290 33.23 3.45 9.06
CA PHE A 290 33.04 3.76 10.47
C PHE A 290 31.73 4.52 10.71
N HIS A 291 31.08 4.17 11.82
CA HIS A 291 29.88 4.81 12.35
C HIS A 291 30.16 5.21 13.81
N GLU A 292 30.07 6.51 14.08
CA GLU A 292 30.19 7.04 15.43
C GLU A 292 28.97 6.67 16.29
N LYS A 293 29.17 6.74 17.61
CA LYS A 293 28.09 6.63 18.58
C LYS A 293 27.13 7.80 18.38
N ASP A 294 25.82 7.53 18.41
CA ASP A 294 24.78 8.55 18.26
C ASP A 294 23.56 8.22 19.16
N ASP A 295 22.49 9.02 19.05
CA ASP A 295 21.28 8.84 19.86
C ASP A 295 20.55 7.50 19.61
N ASN A 296 20.81 6.84 18.47
CA ASN A 296 20.20 5.56 18.09
C ASN A 296 21.11 4.36 18.36
N HIS A 297 22.39 4.59 18.66
CA HIS A 297 23.41 3.55 18.77
C HIS A 297 24.26 3.76 20.01
N GLU A 298 24.15 2.85 20.99
CA GLU A 298 24.88 2.95 22.26
C GLU A 298 26.41 2.85 22.10
N PHE A 299 26.87 2.15 21.07
CA PHE A 299 28.27 1.93 20.75
C PHE A 299 28.57 2.39 19.32
N SER A 300 29.78 2.88 19.08
CA SER A 300 30.27 3.05 17.71
C SER A 300 30.53 1.67 17.08
N PHE A 301 30.49 1.59 15.76
CA PHE A 301 30.75 0.35 15.03
C PHE A 301 31.35 0.62 13.65
N THR A 302 31.96 -0.38 13.04
CA THR A 302 32.47 -0.33 11.66
C THR A 302 31.82 -1.41 10.82
N PHE A 303 31.29 -1.04 9.66
CA PHE A 303 30.96 -2.01 8.63
C PHE A 303 32.21 -2.35 7.83
N SER A 304 32.64 -3.60 7.88
CA SER A 304 33.81 -4.12 7.15
C SER A 304 33.39 -5.24 6.21
N THR A 305 33.94 -5.22 5.01
CA THR A 305 33.82 -6.31 4.03
C THR A 305 35.20 -6.94 3.87
N TYR A 306 35.26 -8.26 4.02
CA TYR A 306 36.47 -9.05 3.75
C TYR A 306 36.22 -9.98 2.58
N GLU A 307 37.21 -10.10 1.71
CA GLU A 307 37.24 -11.13 0.68
C GLU A 307 38.36 -12.13 0.97
N ARG A 308 38.11 -13.40 0.64
CA ARG A 308 39.10 -14.45 0.80
C ARG A 308 40.22 -14.25 -0.24
N ASN A 309 41.46 -14.21 0.23
CA ASN A 309 42.64 -14.25 -0.61
C ASN A 309 42.65 -15.61 -1.34
N ASN A 310 42.59 -15.57 -2.67
CA ASN A 310 42.78 -16.76 -3.52
C ASN A 310 44.26 -17.11 -3.68
#